data_AF-A0A1Y2N783-F1
#
_entry.id   AF-A0A1Y2N783-F1
#
_cell.length_a   1.000
_cell.length_b   1.000
_cell.length_c   1.000
_cell.angle_alpha   90.00
_cell.angle_beta   90.00
_cell.angle_gamma   90.00
#
_symmetry.space_group_name_H-M   'P 1'
#
loop_
_entity.id
_entity.type
_entity.pdbx_description
1 polymer ?
#
loop_
_entity_poly.entity_id
_entity_poly.type
_entity_poly.pdbx_seq_one_letter_code
_entity_poly.pdbx_strand_id
1 'polypeptide(L)'
;MSMLGPDVNWVHNVRAAAGHAVLRHGEREAVRLVEIAPGLRAPVLQEYLRRAPLARAHLPVRPGAPLTELAAVADRIPVFRVLSVR
;
A
#
# COMPACT_ATOMS: atom_id res chain seq x y z
N MET A 1 -16.10 -1.88 4.35
CA MET A 1 -14.88 -2.44 4.97
C MET A 1 -13.68 -1.83 4.26
N SER A 2 -12.80 -1.14 4.98
CA SER A 2 -11.58 -0.57 4.39
C SER A 2 -10.63 -1.71 4.01
N MET A 3 -10.04 -1.66 2.83
CA MET A 3 -8.95 -2.55 2.41
C MET A 3 -7.57 -2.01 2.82
N LEU A 4 -7.54 -0.89 3.55
CA LEU A 4 -6.33 -0.17 3.93
C LEU A 4 -6.15 -0.16 5.45
N GLY A 5 -4.91 -0.34 5.89
CA GLY A 5 -4.50 -0.32 7.29
C GLY A 5 -3.63 -1.54 7.65
N PRO A 6 -2.86 -1.48 8.75
CA PRO A 6 -2.00 -2.58 9.19
C PRO A 6 -2.77 -3.79 9.70
N ASP A 7 -4.03 -3.58 10.12
CA ASP A 7 -4.84 -4.57 10.84
C ASP A 7 -5.86 -5.30 9.96
N VAL A 8 -5.81 -5.11 8.64
CA VAL A 8 -6.73 -5.80 7.72
C VAL A 8 -6.20 -7.20 7.41
N ASN A 9 -7.10 -8.17 7.33
CA ASN A 9 -6.75 -9.60 7.21
C ASN A 9 -5.74 -9.90 6.10
N TRP A 10 -5.84 -9.25 4.93
CA TRP A 10 -4.91 -9.54 3.83
C TRP A 10 -3.48 -9.10 4.16
N VAL A 11 -3.27 -8.02 4.92
CA VAL A 11 -1.94 -7.57 5.35
C VAL A 11 -1.34 -8.57 6.32
N HIS A 12 -2.13 -9.06 7.29
CA HIS A 12 -1.69 -10.11 8.21
C HIS A 12 -1.32 -11.39 7.46
N ASN A 13 -2.15 -11.82 6.51
CA ASN A 13 -1.91 -13.01 5.71
C ASN A 13 -0.63 -12.89 4.89
N VAL A 14 -0.42 -11.75 4.23
CA VAL A 14 0.81 -11.50 3.45
C VAL A 14 2.03 -11.53 4.35
N ARG A 15 2.00 -10.88 5.52
CA ARG A 15 3.11 -10.90 6.49
C ARG A 15 3.39 -12.32 7.00
N ALA A 16 2.35 -13.09 7.34
CA ALA A 16 2.46 -14.47 7.78
C ALA A 16 2.99 -15.40 6.68
N ALA A 17 2.64 -15.15 5.41
CA ALA A 17 3.16 -15.87 4.24
C ALA A 17 4.56 -15.39 3.79
N ALA A 18 5.25 -14.60 4.63
CA ALA A 18 6.52 -13.95 4.33
C ALA A 18 6.49 -13.08 3.07
N GLY A 19 5.32 -12.63 2.61
CA GLY A 19 5.14 -11.82 1.41
C GLY A 19 4.72 -12.59 0.16
N HIS A 20 4.60 -13.92 0.19
CA HIS A 20 4.15 -14.67 -0.99
C HIS A 20 2.66 -14.45 -1.24
N ALA A 21 2.31 -14.12 -2.49
CA ALA A 21 0.93 -13.91 -2.91
C ALA A 21 0.74 -14.27 -4.40
N VAL A 22 -0.51 -14.35 -4.82
CA VAL A 22 -0.88 -14.40 -6.23
C VAL A 22 -1.63 -13.12 -6.59
N LEU A 23 -1.13 -12.38 -7.57
CA LEU A 23 -1.80 -11.21 -8.12
C LEU A 23 -2.70 -11.64 -9.29
N ARG A 24 -3.92 -11.08 -9.36
CA ARG A 24 -4.85 -11.32 -10.47
C ARG A 24 -5.21 -9.99 -11.14
N HIS A 25 -4.73 -9.76 -12.37
CA HIS A 25 -4.94 -8.51 -13.12
C HIS A 25 -5.11 -8.75 -14.63
N GLY A 26 -6.01 -9.66 -14.99
CA GLY A 26 -6.14 -10.20 -16.35
C GLY A 26 -5.43 -11.55 -16.50
N GLU A 27 -4.27 -11.69 -15.88
CA GLU A 27 -3.54 -12.95 -15.69
C GLU A 27 -3.34 -13.26 -14.20
N ARG A 28 -2.83 -14.46 -13.90
CA ARG A 28 -2.46 -14.89 -12.54
C ARG A 28 -0.95 -14.98 -12.44
N GLU A 29 -0.35 -14.21 -11.56
CA GLU A 29 1.09 -14.15 -11.36
C GLU A 29 1.46 -14.45 -9.90
N ALA A 30 2.46 -15.32 -9.69
CA ALA A 30 3.07 -15.51 -8.38
C ALA A 30 4.02 -14.33 -8.10
N VAL A 31 3.83 -13.67 -6.96
CA VAL A 31 4.58 -12.46 -6.59
C VAL A 31 5.10 -12.54 -5.16
N ARG A 32 6.15 -11.75 -4.90
CA ARG A 32 6.62 -11.42 -3.55
C ARG A 32 6.28 -9.96 -3.25
N LEU A 33 5.52 -9.75 -2.18
CA LEU A 33 5.18 -8.45 -1.63
C LEU A 33 6.21 -8.08 -0.55
N VAL A 34 7.00 -7.05 -0.81
CA VAL A 34 8.03 -6.56 0.12
C VAL A 34 7.56 -5.25 0.73
N GLU A 35 7.36 -5.22 2.05
CA GLU A 35 6.89 -4.02 2.74
C GLU A 35 7.94 -2.90 2.64
N ILE A 36 7.49 -1.73 2.20
CA ILE A 36 8.33 -0.53 2.08
C ILE A 36 8.47 0.10 3.46
N ALA A 37 9.67 0.55 3.83
CA ALA A 37 9.90 1.27 5.08
C ALA A 37 9.06 2.57 5.15
N PRO A 38 8.45 2.93 6.30
CA PRO A 38 7.55 4.09 6.42
C PRO A 38 8.08 5.40 5.80
N GLY A 39 9.37 5.71 6.02
CA GLY A 39 10.00 6.93 5.47
C GLY A 39 10.07 7.01 3.94
N LEU A 40 9.84 5.90 3.24
CA LEU A 40 9.85 5.82 1.77
C LEU A 40 8.45 5.75 1.15
N ARG A 41 7.38 5.70 1.96
CA ARG A 41 6.01 5.48 1.46
C ARG A 41 5.33 6.74 0.93
N ALA A 42 5.69 7.93 1.42
CA ALA A 42 5.00 9.18 1.09
C ALA A 42 4.91 9.47 -0.43
N PRO A 43 5.98 9.32 -1.23
CA PRO A 43 5.89 9.51 -2.69
C PRO A 43 4.95 8.51 -3.37
N VAL A 44 4.93 7.26 -2.89
CA VAL A 44 4.04 6.21 -3.42
C VAL A 44 2.58 6.54 -3.11
N LEU A 45 2.29 7.00 -1.89
CA LEU A 45 0.95 7.42 -1.47
C LEU A 45 0.46 8.65 -2.22
N GLN A 46 1.35 9.61 -2.52
CA GLN A 46 1.04 10.77 -3.34
C GLN A 46 0.60 10.35 -4.75
N GLU A 47 1.37 9.46 -5.39
CA GLU A 47 1.06 8.96 -6.72
C GLU A 47 -0.23 8.11 -6.73
N TYR A 48 -0.45 7.33 -5.67
CA TYR A 48 -1.69 6.57 -5.49
C TYR A 48 -2.91 7.51 -5.42
N LEU A 49 -2.86 8.59 -4.62
CA LEU A 49 -3.92 9.58 -4.53
C LEU A 49 -4.15 10.34 -5.85
N ARG A 50 -3.08 10.60 -6.62
CA ARG A 50 -3.19 11.22 -7.94
C ARG A 50 -3.95 10.33 -8.93
N ARG A 51 -3.72 9.01 -8.90
CA ARG A 51 -4.39 8.03 -9.78
C ARG A 51 -5.78 7.63 -9.30
N ALA A 52 -6.00 7.61 -7.98
CA ALA A 52 -7.25 7.21 -7.35
C ALA A 52 -7.73 8.29 -6.37
N PRO A 53 -8.33 9.40 -6.86
CA PRO A 53 -8.78 10.50 -6.00
C PRO A 53 -9.78 10.06 -4.91
N LEU A 54 -10.61 9.05 -5.21
CA LEU A 54 -11.59 8.48 -4.27
C LEU A 54 -10.93 7.75 -3.09
N ALA A 55 -9.69 7.28 -3.23
CA ALA A 55 -8.97 6.60 -2.15
C ALA A 55 -8.68 7.52 -0.96
N ARG A 56 -8.80 8.85 -1.14
CA ARG A 56 -8.71 9.82 -0.06
C ARG A 56 -9.71 9.56 1.07
N ALA A 57 -10.86 8.95 0.80
CA ALA A 57 -11.82 8.57 1.83
C ALA A 57 -11.22 7.61 2.90
N HIS A 58 -10.09 6.97 2.59
CA HIS A 58 -9.40 6.03 3.47
C HIS A 58 -8.05 6.56 3.97
N LEU A 59 -7.66 7.77 3.58
CA LEU A 59 -6.40 8.40 3.95
C LEU A 59 -6.68 9.73 4.64
N PRO A 60 -6.30 9.91 5.92
CA PRO A 60 -6.63 11.10 6.70
C PRO A 60 -5.72 12.29 6.33
N VAL A 61 -5.68 12.66 5.05
CA VAL A 61 -4.87 13.77 4.52
C VAL A 61 -5.72 14.69 3.65
N ARG A 62 -5.38 15.97 3.64
CA ARG A 62 -6.09 16.96 2.83
C ARG A 62 -5.84 16.74 1.33
N PRO A 63 -6.78 17.13 0.45
CA PRO A 63 -6.49 17.21 -0.99
C PRO A 63 -5.25 18.06 -1.25
N GLY A 64 -4.34 17.55 -2.09
CA GLY A 64 -3.08 18.24 -2.39
C GLY A 64 -2.10 18.29 -1.22
N ALA A 65 -2.27 17.45 -0.20
CA ALA A 65 -1.38 17.39 0.95
C ALA A 65 0.11 17.26 0.52
N PRO A 66 1.01 18.02 1.16
CA PRO A 66 2.44 17.91 0.89
C PRO A 66 2.97 16.55 1.33
N LEU A 67 4.14 16.15 0.80
CA LEU A 67 4.80 14.89 1.15
C LEU A 67 5.04 14.73 2.66
N THR A 68 5.24 15.84 3.39
CA THR A 68 5.42 15.82 4.85
C THR A 68 4.17 15.36 5.59
N GLU A 69 2.98 15.76 5.15
CA GLU A 69 1.71 15.32 5.75
C GLU A 69 1.45 13.83 5.43
N LEU A 70 1.78 13.39 4.22
CA LEU A 70 1.74 11.97 3.85
C LEU A 70 2.74 11.13 4.64
N ALA A 71 3.95 11.64 4.90
CA ALA A 71 4.97 10.97 5.68
C ALA A 71 4.54 10.79 7.15
N ALA A 72 3.83 11.76 7.72
CA ALA A 72 3.35 11.71 9.09
C ALA A 72 2.31 10.60 9.36
N VAL A 73 1.62 10.11 8.32
CA VAL A 73 0.62 9.04 8.41
C VAL A 73 1.06 7.74 7.74
N ALA A 74 2.26 7.73 7.15
CA ALA A 74 2.76 6.64 6.32
C ALA A 74 2.94 5.31 7.08
N ASP A 75 3.24 5.38 8.37
CA ASP A 75 3.36 4.23 9.28
C ASP A 75 2.05 3.41 9.35
N ARG A 76 0.91 4.09 9.30
CA ARG A 76 -0.44 3.50 9.37
C ARG A 76 -0.93 2.94 8.04
N ILE A 77 -0.16 3.09 6.97
CA ILE A 77 -0.56 2.67 5.63
C ILE A 77 0.48 1.69 5.11
N PRO A 78 0.23 0.38 5.21
CA PRO A 78 1.12 -0.61 4.63
C PRO A 78 1.24 -0.40 3.12
N VAL A 79 2.48 -0.34 2.63
CA VAL A 79 2.78 -0.23 1.20
C VAL A 79 3.75 -1.34 0.86
N PHE A 80 3.47 -2.09 -0.20
CA PHE A 80 4.28 -3.21 -0.64
C PHE A 80 4.81 -2.97 -2.04
N ARG A 81 6.10 -3.21 -2.25
CA ARG A 81 6.68 -3.38 -3.58
C ARG A 81 6.31 -4.78 -4.09
N VAL A 82 5.77 -4.86 -5.29
CA VAL A 82 5.48 -6.12 -5.98
C VAL A 82 6.73 -6.56 -6.73
N LEU A 83 7.22 -7.77 -6.46
CA LEU A 83 8.29 -8.42 -7.20
C LEU A 83 7.72 -9.66 -7.91
N SER A 84 7.98 -9.77 -9.22
CA SER A 84 7.67 -10.97 -9.99
C SER A 84 8.54 -12.14 -9.51
N VAL A 85 7.93 -13.30 -9.29
CA VAL A 85 8.64 -14.56 -9.03
C VAL A 85 8.59 -15.33 -10.35
N ARG A 86 9.58 -15.09 -11.23
CA ARG A 86 9.82 -15.96 -12.38
C ARG A 86 10.54 -17.22 -11.96
#